data_AF-A0A2H6LHR2-F1
#
_entry.id   AF-A0A2H6LHR2-F1
#
_cell.length_a   1.000
_cell.length_b   1.000
_cell.length_c   1.000
_cell.angle_alpha   90.00
_cell.angle_beta   90.00
_cell.angle_gamma   90.00
#
_symmetry.space_group_name_H-M   'P 1'
#
loop_
_entity.id
_entity.type
_entity.pdbx_description
1 polymer ?
#
loop_
_entity_poly.entity_id
_entity_poly.type
_entity_poly.pdbx_seq_one_letter_code
_entity_poly.pdbx_strand_id
1 'polypeptide(L)'
;MAVSSTAAPPTPWSKSLAEPEIHETSFVHSFSNIIGDVRIGANVIVAPGTSIRADEGTPFHIGEKTNIQDGVVIHGLEQGRVVGDDGEEYSVWVGNNASLTHMALIHGPAYVGDNCFIGFRSTVFNARVGKGCIVMMHALIQDVEIPSGKYVPSGAIITSQQQADRLPDVQDQDEQFAHHVVGINQALRAGYRCAADSKCIAPIRDELAKSYTGNGVTVLELERSSEVASNSLGAETVDQVRYLLEQGYKIGTEHVDQRRFRTGSWTSCQPIEARSVNEALSALASCLADHSGEYVRLFGIDPKGKRRVLETIIQRPDGVVKVAANFKAPASTSSSSYTSYNSNGNGSSNGAGIGSISAETVDQIRQLLAGGYKIGSEHVDERRFRTGSWASCKPIDATSTNEVVAALEECLESHQGEYVRLIGIDPKAKRRVLESIIQRPNGPVAVSNGQKSYASSSSVSSTTATATTTSNRLNTEVVDQLRQLLASGYKISAEHVDQRRFRTGSWASCGQIEARSERDAIAALETYLSEYPGEYVRLIGIDPKAKRRVLETIIQRP
;
A
#
# COMPACT_ATOMS: atom_id res chain seq x y z
N MET A 1 31.09 4.16 -20.69
CA MET A 1 30.62 4.17 -19.28
C MET A 1 30.51 2.72 -18.87
N ALA A 2 31.56 2.21 -18.22
CA ALA A 2 31.84 0.79 -18.10
C ALA A 2 30.74 0.07 -17.32
N VAL A 3 30.17 -0.99 -17.91
CA VAL A 3 29.67 -2.11 -17.12
C VAL A 3 30.89 -2.65 -16.37
N SER A 4 30.89 -2.74 -15.03
CA SER A 4 31.95 -3.45 -14.32
C SER A 4 31.70 -4.95 -14.45
N SER A 5 31.92 -5.45 -15.68
CA SER A 5 32.04 -6.88 -15.96
C SER A 5 33.45 -7.28 -15.56
N THR A 6 33.57 -8.17 -14.57
CA THR A 6 34.87 -8.60 -14.05
C THR A 6 34.92 -10.12 -14.00
N ALA A 7 36.08 -10.69 -14.32
CA ALA A 7 36.34 -12.11 -14.11
C ALA A 7 36.14 -12.51 -12.63
N ALA A 8 35.72 -13.75 -12.38
CA ALA A 8 35.78 -14.32 -11.03
C ALA A 8 37.24 -14.32 -10.52
N PRO A 9 37.49 -13.99 -9.25
CA PRO A 9 38.83 -14.03 -8.68
C PRO A 9 39.33 -15.48 -8.55
N PRO A 10 40.66 -15.71 -8.55
CA PRO A 10 41.21 -17.02 -8.25
C PRO A 10 40.99 -17.39 -6.77
N THR A 11 40.43 -18.56 -6.52
CA THR A 11 40.14 -19.09 -5.18
C THR A 11 40.56 -20.57 -5.08
N PRO A 12 40.58 -21.18 -3.88
CA PRO A 12 40.81 -22.61 -3.75
C PRO A 12 39.80 -23.49 -4.51
N TRP A 13 38.55 -23.02 -4.67
CA TRP A 13 37.47 -23.74 -5.35
C TRP A 13 37.34 -23.42 -6.84
N SER A 14 37.90 -22.31 -7.34
CA SER A 14 37.84 -21.95 -8.76
C SER A 14 39.12 -21.28 -9.28
N LYS A 15 39.60 -21.75 -10.43
CA LYS A 15 40.74 -21.18 -11.17
C LYS A 15 40.38 -20.77 -12.60
N SER A 16 39.10 -20.83 -12.97
CA SER A 16 38.65 -20.63 -14.37
C SER A 16 38.74 -19.18 -14.84
N LEU A 17 38.76 -18.21 -13.90
CA LEU A 17 38.72 -16.77 -14.20
C LEU A 17 37.58 -16.40 -15.18
N ALA A 18 36.45 -17.10 -15.07
CA ALA A 18 35.31 -16.94 -15.96
C ALA A 18 34.77 -15.50 -15.93
N GLU A 19 34.38 -14.99 -17.09
CA GLU A 19 33.80 -13.66 -17.29
C GLU A 19 32.31 -13.76 -17.66
N PRO A 20 31.50 -12.72 -17.38
CA PRO A 20 30.10 -12.69 -17.76
C PRO A 20 29.87 -12.80 -19.28
N GLU A 21 28.97 -13.68 -19.68
CA GLU A 21 28.49 -13.81 -21.06
C GLU A 21 27.16 -13.07 -21.21
N ILE A 22 27.18 -11.90 -21.88
CA ILE A 22 26.00 -11.02 -21.99
C ILE A 22 25.56 -10.92 -23.45
N HIS A 23 24.31 -11.33 -23.73
CA HIS A 23 23.75 -11.25 -25.07
C HIS A 23 23.67 -9.80 -25.59
N GLU A 24 24.02 -9.59 -26.87
CA GLU A 24 24.19 -8.25 -27.48
C GLU A 24 22.93 -7.37 -27.46
N THR A 25 21.76 -7.99 -27.39
CA THR A 25 20.46 -7.30 -27.32
C THR A 25 20.10 -6.79 -25.94
N SER A 26 20.78 -7.29 -24.90
CA SER A 26 20.46 -6.95 -23.51
C SER A 26 20.97 -5.55 -23.17
N PHE A 27 20.43 -4.97 -22.11
CA PHE A 27 20.88 -3.68 -21.60
C PHE A 27 21.33 -3.86 -20.15
N VAL A 28 22.57 -3.45 -19.87
CA VAL A 28 23.12 -3.43 -18.52
C VAL A 28 23.46 -2.00 -18.16
N HIS A 29 22.82 -1.48 -17.12
CA HIS A 29 23.07 -0.12 -16.67
C HIS A 29 24.49 0.02 -16.14
N SER A 30 25.18 1.14 -16.43
CA SER A 30 26.59 1.32 -16.05
C SER A 30 26.83 1.35 -14.54
N PHE A 31 25.81 1.70 -13.76
CA PHE A 31 25.84 1.61 -12.29
C PHE A 31 25.35 0.23 -11.82
N SER A 32 25.94 -0.85 -12.33
CA SER A 32 25.69 -2.22 -11.89
C SER A 32 26.99 -3.03 -11.93
N ASN A 33 27.05 -4.12 -11.17
CA ASN A 33 28.26 -4.92 -11.03
C ASN A 33 27.98 -6.40 -11.31
N ILE A 34 28.71 -6.99 -12.26
CA ILE A 34 28.51 -8.37 -12.72
C ILE A 34 29.87 -9.09 -12.71
N ILE A 35 29.99 -10.17 -11.93
CA ILE A 35 31.25 -10.88 -11.70
C ILE A 35 31.08 -12.38 -11.91
N GLY A 36 32.03 -13.01 -12.61
CA GLY A 36 32.13 -14.47 -12.75
C GLY A 36 31.35 -15.08 -13.91
N ASP A 37 31.14 -16.41 -13.87
CA ASP A 37 30.36 -17.16 -14.88
C ASP A 37 28.87 -16.86 -14.71
N VAL A 38 28.45 -15.77 -15.34
CA VAL A 38 27.08 -15.26 -15.37
C VAL A 38 26.63 -15.20 -16.82
N ARG A 39 25.62 -15.99 -17.16
CA ARG A 39 25.09 -16.11 -18.52
C ARG A 39 23.78 -15.33 -18.62
N ILE A 40 23.81 -14.20 -19.31
CA ILE A 40 22.67 -13.29 -19.48
C ILE A 40 22.12 -13.44 -20.90
N GLY A 41 20.90 -13.98 -20.99
CA GLY A 41 20.18 -14.22 -22.23
C GLY A 41 19.73 -12.96 -22.97
N ALA A 42 19.05 -13.16 -24.10
CA ALA A 42 18.60 -12.09 -24.98
C ALA A 42 17.53 -11.19 -24.32
N ASN A 43 17.50 -9.93 -24.71
CA ASN A 43 16.51 -8.94 -24.29
C ASN A 43 16.37 -8.76 -22.77
N VAL A 44 17.41 -9.06 -22.00
CA VAL A 44 17.44 -8.82 -20.55
C VAL A 44 17.71 -7.34 -20.27
N ILE A 45 17.12 -6.81 -19.19
CA ILE A 45 17.47 -5.49 -18.64
C ILE A 45 17.99 -5.63 -17.21
N VAL A 46 19.16 -5.05 -16.95
CA VAL A 46 19.78 -4.97 -15.63
C VAL A 46 19.85 -3.51 -15.19
N ALA A 47 19.16 -3.20 -14.09
CA ALA A 47 18.95 -1.85 -13.59
C ALA A 47 20.07 -1.36 -12.65
N PRO A 48 20.09 -0.06 -12.28
CA PRO A 48 21.09 0.52 -11.38
C PRO A 48 21.15 -0.16 -9.99
N GLY A 49 22.32 -0.13 -9.36
CA GLY A 49 22.55 -0.67 -8.02
C GLY A 49 22.59 -2.20 -7.92
N THR A 50 22.36 -2.92 -9.04
CA THR A 50 22.34 -4.38 -9.07
C THR A 50 23.75 -4.97 -8.85
N SER A 51 23.84 -6.05 -8.08
CA SER A 51 25.06 -6.84 -7.88
C SER A 51 24.81 -8.32 -8.17
N ILE A 52 25.43 -8.84 -9.24
CA ILE A 52 25.35 -10.25 -9.65
C ILE A 52 26.76 -10.83 -9.54
N ARG A 53 26.99 -11.77 -8.62
CA ARG A 53 28.35 -12.20 -8.29
C ARG A 53 28.43 -13.72 -8.16
N ALA A 54 28.99 -14.38 -9.18
CA ALA A 54 29.21 -15.81 -9.28
C ALA A 54 30.68 -16.17 -8.98
N ASP A 55 31.18 -15.75 -7.81
CA ASP A 55 32.56 -15.99 -7.37
C ASP A 55 32.71 -17.15 -6.37
N GLU A 56 31.62 -17.55 -5.73
CA GLU A 56 31.54 -18.68 -4.79
C GLU A 56 30.72 -19.82 -5.41
N GLY A 57 29.39 -19.74 -5.34
CA GLY A 57 28.50 -20.56 -6.14
C GLY A 57 28.50 -20.12 -7.60
N THR A 58 28.67 -21.07 -8.53
CA THR A 58 28.77 -20.82 -9.97
C THR A 58 28.37 -22.08 -10.76
N PRO A 59 27.81 -22.00 -11.98
CA PRO A 59 27.45 -20.80 -12.76
C PRO A 59 26.06 -20.22 -12.42
N PHE A 60 25.78 -19.01 -12.91
CA PHE A 60 24.44 -18.39 -12.86
C PHE A 60 23.85 -18.25 -14.28
N HIS A 61 22.56 -18.55 -14.42
CA HIS A 61 21.79 -18.37 -15.66
C HIS A 61 20.66 -17.36 -15.47
N ILE A 62 20.52 -16.44 -16.43
CA ILE A 62 19.42 -15.47 -16.52
C ILE A 62 18.80 -15.55 -17.92
N GLY A 63 17.58 -16.08 -17.99
CA GLY A 63 16.84 -16.36 -19.23
C GLY A 63 16.40 -15.13 -20.00
N GLU A 64 15.88 -15.35 -21.21
CA GLU A 64 15.50 -14.27 -22.12
C GLU A 64 14.37 -13.40 -21.58
N LYS A 65 14.38 -12.12 -21.96
CA LYS A 65 13.35 -11.11 -21.62
C LYS A 65 13.16 -10.86 -20.12
N THR A 66 13.97 -11.48 -19.28
CA THR A 66 13.96 -11.27 -17.83
C THR A 66 14.44 -9.87 -17.46
N ASN A 67 13.87 -9.29 -16.40
CA ASN A 67 14.30 -8.00 -15.87
C ASN A 67 14.85 -8.15 -14.45
N ILE A 68 16.01 -7.53 -14.22
CA ILE A 68 16.70 -7.45 -12.95
C ILE A 68 16.68 -5.99 -12.51
N GLN A 69 15.82 -5.66 -11.55
CA GLN A 69 15.51 -4.27 -11.19
C GLN A 69 16.46 -3.74 -10.10
N ASP A 70 16.25 -2.47 -9.74
CA ASP A 70 17.21 -1.70 -8.94
C ASP A 70 17.59 -2.38 -7.63
N GLY A 71 18.90 -2.47 -7.37
CA GLY A 71 19.43 -2.99 -6.12
C GLY A 71 19.20 -4.50 -5.90
N VAL A 72 18.81 -5.26 -6.93
CA VAL A 72 18.73 -6.72 -6.82
C VAL A 72 20.13 -7.29 -6.56
N VAL A 73 20.18 -8.30 -5.69
CA VAL A 73 21.41 -9.05 -5.39
C VAL A 73 21.22 -10.50 -5.81
N ILE A 74 22.18 -11.03 -6.57
CA ILE A 74 22.26 -12.44 -6.93
C ILE A 74 23.63 -12.98 -6.51
N HIS A 75 23.61 -13.97 -5.62
CA HIS A 75 24.81 -14.65 -5.10
C HIS A 75 24.49 -16.13 -4.88
N GLY A 76 25.46 -16.94 -4.47
CA GLY A 76 25.26 -18.37 -4.28
C GLY A 76 26.32 -18.99 -3.40
N LEU A 77 25.91 -19.97 -2.60
CA LEU A 77 26.83 -20.77 -1.77
C LEU A 77 27.75 -21.62 -2.64
N GLU A 78 28.96 -21.89 -2.14
CA GLU A 78 29.97 -22.72 -2.81
C GLU A 78 29.40 -24.09 -3.22
N GLN A 79 28.66 -24.70 -2.31
CA GLN A 79 28.07 -26.03 -2.44
C GLN A 79 26.55 -25.94 -2.65
N GLY A 80 26.01 -26.96 -3.32
CA GLY A 80 24.60 -27.02 -3.70
C GLY A 80 24.36 -26.47 -5.10
N ARG A 81 23.62 -27.20 -5.90
CA ARG A 81 23.26 -26.85 -7.28
C ARG A 81 21.79 -27.16 -7.52
N VAL A 82 21.20 -26.46 -8.47
CA VAL A 82 19.91 -26.77 -9.08
C VAL A 82 20.14 -27.22 -10.51
N VAL A 83 19.26 -28.07 -11.02
CA VAL A 83 19.26 -28.45 -12.44
C VAL A 83 18.43 -27.42 -13.22
N GLY A 84 19.06 -26.80 -14.21
CA GLY A 84 18.42 -25.88 -15.14
C GLY A 84 17.50 -26.60 -16.12
N ASP A 85 16.70 -25.85 -16.88
CA ASP A 85 15.82 -26.44 -17.91
C ASP A 85 16.62 -27.00 -19.11
N ASP A 86 17.89 -26.63 -19.24
CA ASP A 86 18.85 -27.19 -20.19
C ASP A 86 19.48 -28.52 -19.72
N GLY A 87 19.18 -28.96 -18.49
CA GLY A 87 19.72 -30.18 -17.88
C GLY A 87 21.08 -30.02 -17.21
N GLU A 88 21.68 -28.82 -17.23
CA GLU A 88 22.98 -28.55 -16.61
C GLU A 88 22.84 -28.08 -15.16
N GLU A 89 23.92 -28.14 -14.39
CA GLU A 89 23.94 -27.70 -12.99
C GLU A 89 24.27 -26.21 -12.84
N TYR A 90 23.47 -25.50 -12.03
CA TYR A 90 23.62 -24.07 -11.74
C TYR A 90 23.59 -23.81 -10.26
N SER A 91 24.31 -22.79 -9.79
CA SER A 91 24.09 -22.26 -8.44
C SER A 91 22.82 -21.40 -8.40
N VAL A 92 22.57 -20.62 -9.45
CA VAL A 92 21.32 -19.87 -9.62
C VAL A 92 20.80 -20.05 -11.04
N TRP A 93 19.55 -20.48 -11.16
CA TRP A 93 18.81 -20.50 -12.42
C TRP A 93 17.63 -19.54 -12.35
N VAL A 94 17.58 -18.57 -13.26
CA VAL A 94 16.42 -17.71 -13.48
C VAL A 94 15.94 -17.92 -14.91
N GLY A 95 14.71 -18.36 -15.08
CA GLY A 95 14.09 -18.65 -16.37
C GLY A 95 13.76 -17.41 -17.20
N ASN A 96 13.00 -17.64 -18.26
CA ASN A 96 12.59 -16.64 -19.24
C ASN A 96 11.42 -15.80 -18.74
N ASN A 97 11.35 -14.54 -19.17
CA ASN A 97 10.26 -13.61 -18.83
C ASN A 97 10.04 -13.45 -17.32
N ALA A 98 11.06 -13.68 -16.51
CA ALA A 98 10.98 -13.47 -15.07
C ALA A 98 11.16 -11.98 -14.72
N SER A 99 10.58 -11.55 -13.62
CA SER A 99 10.77 -10.20 -13.07
C SER A 99 11.36 -10.29 -11.67
N LEU A 100 12.65 -10.01 -11.54
CA LEU A 100 13.32 -9.87 -10.24
C LEU A 100 13.26 -8.39 -9.86
N THR A 101 12.28 -8.05 -9.02
CA THR A 101 11.93 -6.65 -8.79
C THR A 101 12.78 -5.98 -7.70
N HIS A 102 12.62 -4.66 -7.54
CA HIS A 102 13.51 -3.82 -6.72
C HIS A 102 13.90 -4.44 -5.38
N MET A 103 15.22 -4.52 -5.15
CA MET A 103 15.84 -5.02 -3.92
C MET A 103 15.53 -6.49 -3.58
N ALA A 104 15.08 -7.31 -4.53
CA ALA A 104 14.97 -8.75 -4.32
C ALA A 104 16.37 -9.39 -4.13
N LEU A 105 16.40 -10.48 -3.35
CA LEU A 105 17.60 -11.29 -3.13
C LEU A 105 17.35 -12.70 -3.66
N ILE A 106 18.15 -13.12 -4.64
CA ILE A 106 18.17 -14.51 -5.12
C ILE A 106 19.50 -15.12 -4.71
N HIS A 107 19.45 -16.15 -3.85
CA HIS A 107 20.65 -16.75 -3.28
C HIS A 107 20.70 -18.25 -3.55
N GLY A 108 21.72 -18.69 -4.29
CA GLY A 108 21.95 -20.09 -4.66
C GLY A 108 22.19 -21.01 -3.45
N PRO A 109 21.80 -22.31 -3.52
CA PRO A 109 21.18 -22.98 -4.67
C PRO A 109 19.72 -22.54 -4.87
N ALA A 110 19.40 -21.94 -6.02
CA ALA A 110 18.07 -21.37 -6.24
C ALA A 110 17.63 -21.52 -7.69
N TYR A 111 16.36 -21.89 -7.87
CA TYR A 111 15.72 -21.99 -9.17
C TYR A 111 14.48 -21.09 -9.18
N VAL A 112 14.36 -20.21 -10.17
CA VAL A 112 13.19 -19.39 -10.44
C VAL A 112 12.73 -19.69 -11.86
N GLY A 113 11.56 -20.29 -12.02
CA GLY A 113 11.05 -20.69 -13.33
C GLY A 113 10.58 -19.55 -14.22
N ASP A 114 10.23 -19.90 -15.46
CA ASP A 114 9.71 -18.97 -16.46
C ASP A 114 8.46 -18.23 -15.98
N ASN A 115 8.31 -16.98 -16.42
CA ASN A 115 7.16 -16.11 -16.15
C ASN A 115 6.91 -15.82 -14.65
N CYS A 116 7.92 -16.02 -13.80
CA CYS A 116 7.79 -15.70 -12.39
C CYS A 116 7.89 -14.19 -12.12
N PHE A 117 7.12 -13.72 -11.14
CA PHE A 117 7.27 -12.39 -10.57
C PHE A 117 7.81 -12.52 -9.14
N ILE A 118 9.00 -11.97 -8.87
CA ILE A 118 9.58 -11.91 -7.53
C ILE A 118 9.51 -10.47 -7.03
N GLY A 119 8.58 -10.23 -6.10
CA GLY A 119 8.19 -8.92 -5.60
C GLY A 119 9.26 -8.19 -4.79
N PHE A 120 8.99 -6.91 -4.52
CA PHE A 120 9.95 -5.99 -3.92
C PHE A 120 10.49 -6.53 -2.60
N ARG A 121 11.81 -6.46 -2.40
CA ARG A 121 12.48 -6.93 -1.17
C ARG A 121 12.15 -8.36 -0.77
N SER A 122 11.75 -9.22 -1.71
CA SER A 122 11.53 -10.63 -1.46
C SER A 122 12.83 -11.43 -1.62
N THR A 123 12.95 -12.51 -0.86
CA THR A 123 14.13 -13.37 -0.81
C THR A 123 13.78 -14.78 -1.24
N VAL A 124 14.59 -15.35 -2.14
CA VAL A 124 14.57 -16.77 -2.51
C VAL A 124 15.93 -17.36 -2.20
N PHE A 125 16.00 -18.33 -1.28
CA PHE A 125 17.26 -18.94 -0.85
C PHE A 125 17.10 -20.44 -0.61
N ASN A 126 18.02 -21.26 -1.14
CA ASN A 126 17.95 -22.73 -1.02
C ASN A 126 16.56 -23.29 -1.40
N ALA A 127 16.01 -22.80 -2.53
CA ALA A 127 14.61 -23.01 -2.88
C ALA A 127 14.38 -23.10 -4.39
N ARG A 128 13.31 -23.80 -4.78
CA ARG A 128 12.82 -23.87 -6.16
C ARG A 128 11.46 -23.18 -6.26
N VAL A 129 11.34 -22.18 -7.10
CA VAL A 129 10.09 -21.48 -7.43
C VAL A 129 9.65 -21.92 -8.82
N GLY A 130 8.57 -22.70 -8.89
CA GLY A 130 8.05 -23.24 -10.15
C GLY A 130 7.59 -22.14 -11.13
N LYS A 131 7.41 -22.50 -12.40
CA LYS A 131 7.02 -21.54 -13.45
C LYS A 131 5.71 -20.82 -13.13
N GLY A 132 5.59 -19.57 -13.56
CA GLY A 132 4.38 -18.76 -13.44
C GLY A 132 3.99 -18.41 -12.00
N CYS A 133 4.90 -18.54 -11.03
CA CYS A 133 4.61 -18.13 -9.66
C CYS A 133 4.63 -16.61 -9.51
N ILE A 134 3.72 -16.11 -8.69
CA ILE A 134 3.64 -14.69 -8.34
C ILE A 134 3.96 -14.54 -6.86
N VAL A 135 5.19 -14.11 -6.57
CA VAL A 135 5.66 -13.82 -5.23
C VAL A 135 5.53 -12.33 -4.98
N MET A 136 4.68 -11.95 -4.04
CA MET A 136 4.46 -10.55 -3.72
C MET A 136 5.56 -10.00 -2.81
N MET A 137 5.39 -8.77 -2.33
CA MET A 137 6.44 -7.98 -1.68
C MET A 137 6.83 -8.54 -0.30
N HIS A 138 8.09 -8.40 0.07
CA HIS A 138 8.63 -8.71 1.40
C HIS A 138 8.42 -10.18 1.81
N ALA A 139 8.35 -11.10 0.85
CA ALA A 139 8.24 -12.53 1.12
C ALA A 139 9.62 -13.17 1.33
N LEU A 140 9.71 -14.14 2.24
CA LEU A 140 10.87 -15.02 2.39
C LEU A 140 10.47 -16.43 1.96
N ILE A 141 11.17 -16.98 0.95
CA ILE A 141 11.02 -18.36 0.49
C ILE A 141 12.36 -19.05 0.72
N GLN A 142 12.37 -20.03 1.62
CA GLN A 142 13.59 -20.70 2.01
C GLN A 142 13.38 -22.20 2.29
N ASP A 143 14.32 -23.04 1.85
CA ASP A 143 14.35 -24.49 2.14
C ASP A 143 13.09 -25.24 1.65
N VAL A 144 12.48 -24.79 0.54
CA VAL A 144 11.23 -25.33 -0.01
C VAL A 144 11.20 -25.35 -1.54
N GLU A 145 10.31 -26.17 -2.09
CA GLU A 145 9.87 -26.09 -3.48
C GLU A 145 8.45 -25.53 -3.56
N ILE A 146 8.29 -24.36 -4.19
CA ILE A 146 7.00 -23.77 -4.51
C ILE A 146 6.51 -24.39 -5.83
N PRO A 147 5.36 -25.09 -5.85
CA PRO A 147 4.80 -25.63 -7.08
C PRO A 147 4.54 -24.55 -8.14
N SER A 148 4.44 -24.94 -9.41
CA SER A 148 4.16 -24.00 -10.50
C SER A 148 2.79 -23.34 -10.35
N GLY A 149 2.67 -22.08 -10.79
CA GLY A 149 1.41 -21.33 -10.79
C GLY A 149 0.89 -20.98 -9.39
N LYS A 150 1.78 -20.88 -8.38
CA LYS A 150 1.41 -20.52 -7.01
C LYS A 150 1.61 -19.05 -6.71
N TYR A 151 0.69 -18.51 -5.92
CA TYR A 151 0.72 -17.13 -5.45
C TYR A 151 1.19 -17.07 -4.00
N VAL A 152 2.25 -16.31 -3.74
CA VAL A 152 2.79 -16.07 -2.40
C VAL A 152 2.42 -14.65 -1.96
N PRO A 153 1.61 -14.48 -0.90
CA PRO A 153 1.15 -13.16 -0.48
C PRO A 153 2.27 -12.32 0.15
N SER A 154 2.08 -11.00 0.21
CA SER A 154 3.09 -10.09 0.74
C SER A 154 3.39 -10.38 2.21
N GLY A 155 4.67 -10.34 2.58
CA GLY A 155 5.12 -10.59 3.96
C GLY A 155 5.12 -12.07 4.36
N ALA A 156 4.77 -13.00 3.46
CA ALA A 156 4.77 -14.42 3.78
C ALA A 156 6.18 -14.94 4.04
N ILE A 157 6.31 -15.82 5.03
CA ILE A 157 7.54 -16.55 5.33
C ILE A 157 7.26 -18.04 5.13
N ILE A 158 7.79 -18.59 4.04
CA ILE A 158 7.61 -19.98 3.63
C ILE A 158 8.92 -20.72 3.86
N THR A 159 8.98 -21.50 4.95
CA THR A 159 10.18 -22.22 5.41
C THR A 159 9.91 -23.70 5.67
N SER A 160 8.77 -24.22 5.21
CA SER A 160 8.43 -25.63 5.28
C SER A 160 7.61 -26.04 4.07
N GLN A 161 7.83 -27.26 3.58
CA GLN A 161 7.16 -27.74 2.37
C GLN A 161 5.63 -27.75 2.53
N GLN A 162 5.13 -28.02 3.74
CA GLN A 162 3.69 -27.98 4.03
C GLN A 162 3.07 -26.59 3.84
N GLN A 163 3.83 -25.51 4.05
CA GLN A 163 3.36 -24.15 3.75
C GLN A 163 3.33 -23.93 2.24
N ALA A 164 4.37 -24.36 1.53
CA ALA A 164 4.49 -24.25 0.08
C ALA A 164 3.36 -24.99 -0.66
N ASP A 165 3.05 -26.23 -0.24
CA ASP A 165 2.03 -27.06 -0.85
C ASP A 165 0.60 -26.52 -0.69
N ARG A 166 0.40 -25.64 0.31
CA ARG A 166 -0.91 -25.05 0.64
C ARG A 166 -1.12 -23.66 0.04
N LEU A 167 -0.18 -23.17 -0.76
CA LEU A 167 -0.30 -21.87 -1.40
C LEU A 167 -1.47 -21.84 -2.41
N PRO A 168 -2.20 -20.72 -2.49
CA PRO A 168 -3.25 -20.54 -3.49
C PRO A 168 -2.65 -20.49 -4.90
N ASP A 169 -3.47 -20.85 -5.88
CA ASP A 169 -3.10 -20.72 -7.29
C ASP A 169 -3.20 -19.25 -7.74
N VAL A 170 -2.32 -18.90 -8.67
CA VAL A 170 -2.30 -17.61 -9.38
C VAL A 170 -3.62 -17.42 -10.14
N GLN A 171 -4.12 -16.19 -10.21
CA GLN A 171 -5.31 -15.83 -10.97
C GLN A 171 -4.92 -15.10 -12.26
N ASP A 172 -5.79 -15.08 -13.27
CA ASP A 172 -5.53 -14.43 -14.56
C ASP A 172 -5.04 -12.97 -14.45
N GLN A 173 -5.62 -12.21 -13.51
CA GLN A 173 -5.21 -10.82 -13.25
C GLN A 173 -3.76 -10.70 -12.77
N ASP A 174 -3.26 -11.69 -12.04
CA ASP A 174 -1.91 -11.70 -11.47
C ASP A 174 -0.89 -12.07 -12.58
N GLU A 175 -1.26 -12.99 -13.47
CA GLU A 175 -0.48 -13.30 -14.69
C GLU A 175 -0.40 -12.10 -15.63
N GLN A 176 -1.53 -11.43 -15.90
CA GLN A 176 -1.58 -10.23 -16.73
C GLN A 176 -0.71 -9.11 -16.14
N PHE A 177 -0.73 -8.95 -14.81
CA PHE A 177 0.14 -8.03 -14.10
C PHE A 177 1.63 -8.35 -14.33
N ALA A 178 2.04 -9.61 -14.14
CA ALA A 178 3.43 -10.01 -14.36
C ALA A 178 3.87 -9.82 -15.82
N HIS A 179 3.02 -10.23 -16.77
CA HIS A 179 3.28 -10.05 -18.20
C HIS A 179 3.41 -8.56 -18.59
N HIS A 180 2.57 -7.69 -18.01
CA HIS A 180 2.66 -6.25 -18.23
C HIS A 180 4.00 -5.68 -17.73
N VAL A 181 4.51 -6.12 -16.57
CA VAL A 181 5.81 -5.71 -16.04
C VAL A 181 6.95 -6.10 -16.99
N VAL A 182 6.92 -7.31 -17.55
CA VAL A 182 7.87 -7.72 -18.59
C VAL A 182 7.78 -6.80 -19.81
N GLY A 183 6.57 -6.53 -20.31
CA GLY A 183 6.34 -5.64 -21.45
C GLY A 183 6.89 -4.23 -21.26
N ILE A 184 6.68 -3.62 -20.10
CA ILE A 184 7.23 -2.30 -19.75
C ILE A 184 8.76 -2.34 -19.74
N ASN A 185 9.36 -3.37 -19.13
CA ASN A 185 10.82 -3.50 -19.09
C ASN A 185 11.44 -3.74 -20.47
N GLN A 186 10.72 -4.40 -21.38
CA GLN A 186 11.14 -4.52 -22.77
C GLN A 186 11.14 -3.17 -23.50
N ALA A 187 10.12 -2.34 -23.27
CA ALA A 187 10.06 -0.99 -23.82
C ALA A 187 11.18 -0.09 -23.25
N LEU A 188 11.43 -0.18 -21.93
CA LEU A 188 12.53 0.55 -21.28
C LEU A 188 13.90 0.14 -21.84
N ARG A 189 14.16 -1.17 -21.98
CA ARG A 189 15.38 -1.69 -22.60
C ARG A 189 15.59 -1.11 -23.99
N ALA A 190 14.55 -1.14 -24.83
CA ALA A 190 14.60 -0.58 -26.18
C ALA A 190 14.89 0.93 -26.16
N GLY A 191 14.25 1.67 -25.25
CA GLY A 191 14.48 3.11 -25.05
C GLY A 191 15.91 3.44 -24.64
N TYR A 192 16.46 2.74 -23.65
CA TYR A 192 17.85 2.93 -23.20
C TYR A 192 18.87 2.63 -24.29
N ARG A 193 18.63 1.60 -25.10
CA ARG A 193 19.49 1.28 -26.25
C ARG A 193 19.37 2.32 -27.35
N CYS A 194 18.15 2.78 -27.65
CA CYS A 194 17.94 3.87 -28.61
C CYS A 194 18.69 5.13 -28.18
N ALA A 195 18.65 5.49 -26.90
CA ALA A 195 19.36 6.64 -26.36
C ALA A 195 20.88 6.55 -26.53
N ALA A 196 21.45 5.35 -26.56
CA ALA A 196 22.87 5.11 -26.82
C ALA A 196 23.22 5.05 -28.32
N ASP A 197 22.23 4.83 -29.19
CA ASP A 197 22.42 4.79 -30.65
C ASP A 197 22.07 6.15 -31.28
N SER A 198 23.10 6.83 -31.78
CA SER A 198 22.94 8.13 -32.45
C SER A 198 21.96 8.09 -33.62
N LYS A 199 21.87 6.98 -34.36
CA LYS A 199 20.93 6.85 -35.49
C LYS A 199 19.48 6.79 -35.02
N CYS A 200 19.24 6.24 -33.84
CA CYS A 200 17.91 6.13 -33.25
C CYS A 200 17.49 7.41 -32.53
N ILE A 201 18.36 7.96 -31.67
CA ILE A 201 18.01 9.11 -30.81
C ILE A 201 18.02 10.47 -31.54
N ALA A 202 18.85 10.64 -32.57
CA ALA A 202 18.97 11.91 -33.30
C ALA A 202 17.64 12.42 -33.89
N PRO A 203 16.87 11.63 -34.68
CA PRO A 203 15.62 12.13 -35.24
C PRO A 203 14.60 12.53 -34.17
N ILE A 204 14.53 11.77 -33.06
CA ILE A 204 13.65 12.08 -31.93
C ILE A 204 14.05 13.41 -31.27
N ARG A 205 15.36 13.63 -31.07
CA ARG A 205 15.89 14.87 -30.49
C ARG A 205 15.64 16.07 -31.41
N ASP A 206 15.85 15.90 -32.71
CA ASP A 206 15.66 16.94 -33.72
C ASP A 206 14.18 17.33 -33.85
N GLU A 207 13.26 16.38 -33.75
CA GLU A 207 11.82 16.63 -33.74
C GLU A 207 11.40 17.45 -32.51
N LEU A 208 11.91 17.10 -31.32
CA LEU A 208 11.71 17.93 -30.13
C LEU A 208 12.28 19.34 -30.35
N ALA A 209 13.52 19.49 -30.83
CA ALA A 209 14.14 20.78 -31.08
C ALA A 209 13.35 21.65 -32.10
N LYS A 210 12.74 21.03 -33.11
CA LYS A 210 11.84 21.70 -34.06
C LYS A 210 10.54 22.15 -33.41
N SER A 211 9.96 21.34 -32.53
CA SER A 211 8.77 21.74 -31.76
C SER A 211 9.03 22.95 -30.86
N TYR A 212 10.27 23.11 -30.36
CA TYR A 212 10.69 24.27 -29.59
C TYR A 212 10.97 25.52 -30.44
N THR A 213 11.38 25.38 -31.70
CA THR A 213 11.72 26.51 -32.60
C THR A 213 10.54 26.96 -33.49
N GLY A 214 9.50 26.14 -33.65
CA GLY A 214 8.29 26.48 -34.42
C GLY A 214 7.32 27.45 -33.73
N ASN A 215 7.44 27.63 -32.41
CA ASN A 215 6.72 28.65 -31.65
C ASN A 215 7.62 29.88 -31.49
N GLY A 216 7.71 30.69 -32.54
CA GLY A 216 8.67 31.79 -32.65
C GLY A 216 8.61 32.79 -31.49
N VAL A 217 9.68 32.79 -30.69
CA VAL A 217 10.29 33.99 -30.10
C VAL A 217 11.79 33.79 -30.15
N THR A 218 12.51 34.70 -30.82
CA THR A 218 13.98 34.75 -30.83
C THR A 218 14.50 35.00 -29.42
N VAL A 219 15.04 33.96 -28.78
CA VAL A 219 15.72 34.03 -27.49
C VAL A 219 17.21 34.22 -27.77
N LEU A 220 17.67 35.46 -27.84
CA LEU A 220 19.12 35.77 -27.84
C LEU A 220 19.57 36.62 -26.64
N GLU A 221 18.69 36.94 -25.69
CA GLU A 221 19.07 37.77 -24.53
C GLU A 221 18.51 37.31 -23.16
N LEU A 222 17.91 36.12 -23.06
CA LEU A 222 17.31 35.62 -21.80
C LEU A 222 18.01 34.38 -21.21
N GLU A 223 19.13 33.95 -21.80
CA GLU A 223 19.89 32.75 -21.38
C GLU A 223 20.63 32.89 -20.04
N ARG A 224 20.60 34.05 -19.37
CA ARG A 224 21.27 34.21 -18.05
C ARG A 224 20.35 34.39 -16.86
N SER A 225 19.03 34.29 -17.03
CA SER A 225 18.10 34.49 -15.91
C SER A 225 16.94 33.48 -15.86
N SER A 226 16.74 32.66 -16.89
CA SER A 226 15.64 31.68 -16.95
C SER A 226 16.04 30.24 -16.60
N GLU A 227 17.30 29.85 -16.76
CA GLU A 227 17.79 28.50 -16.38
C GLU A 227 17.76 28.23 -14.87
N VAL A 228 17.65 29.28 -14.04
CA VAL A 228 17.56 29.18 -12.58
C VAL A 228 16.10 29.05 -12.10
N ALA A 229 15.12 29.46 -12.91
CA ALA A 229 13.70 29.43 -12.55
C ALA A 229 12.98 28.14 -12.97
N SER A 230 13.35 27.52 -14.11
CA SER A 230 12.75 26.26 -14.55
C SER A 230 13.38 25.02 -13.89
N ASN A 231 14.60 25.12 -13.36
CA ASN A 231 15.23 24.06 -12.58
C ASN A 231 14.79 24.04 -11.10
N SER A 232 14.09 25.08 -10.62
CA SER A 232 13.63 25.15 -9.23
C SER A 232 12.19 24.71 -9.03
N LEU A 233 11.37 24.64 -10.09
CA LEU A 233 9.95 24.24 -10.01
C LEU A 233 9.76 22.80 -10.49
N GLY A 234 9.20 21.94 -9.65
CA GLY A 234 8.91 20.55 -10.02
C GLY A 234 7.89 20.44 -11.16
N ALA A 235 8.04 19.44 -12.03
CA ALA A 235 7.16 19.21 -13.19
C ALA A 235 5.66 19.16 -12.82
N GLU A 236 5.32 18.65 -11.63
CA GLU A 236 3.93 18.61 -11.16
C GLU A 236 3.35 19.99 -10.84
N THR A 237 4.17 20.91 -10.34
CA THR A 237 3.74 22.30 -10.10
C THR A 237 3.41 22.98 -11.43
N VAL A 238 4.16 22.66 -12.48
CA VAL A 238 3.90 23.16 -13.84
C VAL A 238 2.57 22.60 -14.38
N ASP A 239 2.30 21.31 -14.17
CA ASP A 239 1.05 20.69 -14.60
C ASP A 239 -0.18 21.20 -13.82
N GLN A 240 -0.02 21.44 -12.52
CA GLN A 240 -1.07 22.06 -11.70
C GLN A 240 -1.38 23.50 -12.14
N VAL A 241 -0.34 24.30 -12.45
CA VAL A 241 -0.52 25.67 -12.99
C VAL A 241 -1.23 25.63 -14.35
N ARG A 242 -0.86 24.70 -15.23
CA ARG A 242 -1.50 24.50 -16.53
C ARG A 242 -2.98 24.14 -16.36
N TYR A 243 -3.29 23.17 -15.50
CA TYR A 243 -4.67 22.76 -15.21
C TYR A 243 -5.53 23.91 -14.66
N LEU A 244 -5.00 24.68 -13.70
CA LEU A 244 -5.74 25.80 -13.09
C LEU A 244 -6.11 26.87 -14.13
N LEU A 245 -5.19 27.21 -15.03
CA LEU A 245 -5.43 28.18 -16.10
C LEU A 245 -6.40 27.65 -17.15
N GLU A 246 -6.28 26.38 -17.54
CA GLU A 246 -7.20 25.73 -18.50
C GLU A 246 -8.64 25.68 -17.99
N GLN A 247 -8.84 25.48 -16.67
CA GLN A 247 -10.16 25.52 -16.04
C GLN A 247 -10.69 26.94 -15.80
N GLY A 248 -9.91 27.98 -16.15
CA GLY A 248 -10.28 29.38 -15.99
C GLY A 248 -10.21 29.88 -14.54
N TYR A 249 -9.44 29.22 -13.68
CA TYR A 249 -9.18 29.67 -12.32
C TYR A 249 -8.06 30.70 -12.29
N LYS A 250 -8.15 31.65 -11.35
CA LYS A 250 -7.02 32.55 -11.04
C LYS A 250 -6.04 31.84 -10.13
N ILE A 251 -4.77 32.23 -10.17
CA ILE A 251 -3.73 31.60 -9.35
C ILE A 251 -3.42 32.48 -8.14
N GLY A 252 -3.42 31.88 -6.96
CA GLY A 252 -3.02 32.49 -5.70
C GLY A 252 -1.83 31.76 -5.08
N THR A 253 -0.97 32.52 -4.41
CA THR A 253 0.20 32.02 -3.69
C THR A 253 0.30 32.67 -2.32
N GLU A 254 0.68 31.87 -1.31
CA GLU A 254 0.82 32.33 0.07
C GLU A 254 2.09 31.75 0.70
N HIS A 255 2.70 32.50 1.61
CA HIS A 255 3.91 32.11 2.32
C HIS A 255 3.75 32.25 3.85
N VAL A 256 4.54 31.48 4.60
CA VAL A 256 4.63 31.58 6.06
C VAL A 256 5.97 31.05 6.58
N ASP A 257 6.56 31.75 7.55
CA ASP A 257 7.78 31.29 8.21
C ASP A 257 7.56 30.04 9.08
N GLN A 258 8.66 29.35 9.40
CA GLN A 258 8.65 28.09 10.15
C GLN A 258 8.02 28.20 11.55
N ARG A 259 8.07 29.39 12.17
CA ARG A 259 7.52 29.63 13.51
C ARG A 259 6.00 29.81 13.46
N ARG A 260 5.48 30.48 12.44
CA ARG A 260 4.04 30.79 12.25
C ARG A 260 3.28 29.75 11.46
N PHE A 261 3.97 28.82 10.79
CA PHE A 261 3.34 27.68 10.10
C PHE A 261 2.43 26.86 11.04
N ARG A 262 2.83 26.66 12.31
CA ARG A 262 2.04 25.92 13.31
C ARG A 262 0.76 26.62 13.74
N THR A 263 0.68 27.94 13.54
CA THR A 263 -0.49 28.77 13.89
C THR A 263 -1.43 29.02 12.71
N GLY A 264 -1.09 28.54 11.51
CA GLY A 264 -1.95 28.61 10.32
C GLY A 264 -2.21 30.02 9.78
N SER A 265 -1.40 31.01 10.16
CA SER A 265 -1.52 32.39 9.69
C SER A 265 -0.61 32.60 8.47
N TRP A 266 -1.20 32.62 7.28
CA TRP A 266 -0.50 32.73 5.99
C TRP A 266 -0.61 34.13 5.42
N THR A 267 0.46 34.61 4.78
CA THR A 267 0.49 35.90 4.10
C THR A 267 0.45 35.69 2.59
N SER A 268 -0.41 36.41 1.88
CA SER A 268 -0.48 36.33 0.42
C SER A 268 0.74 36.96 -0.24
N CYS A 269 1.31 36.26 -1.23
CA CYS A 269 2.27 36.82 -2.17
C CYS A 269 1.56 37.86 -3.07
N GLN A 270 2.34 38.56 -3.90
CA GLN A 270 1.81 39.49 -4.91
C GLN A 270 0.75 38.79 -5.79
N PRO A 271 -0.38 39.44 -6.09
CA PRO A 271 -1.43 38.86 -6.92
C PRO A 271 -0.91 38.48 -8.31
N ILE A 272 -1.15 37.22 -8.72
CA ILE A 272 -0.74 36.72 -10.03
C ILE A 272 -1.89 36.92 -11.03
N GLU A 273 -1.82 37.99 -11.83
CA GLU A 273 -2.75 38.26 -12.93
C GLU A 273 -2.21 37.73 -14.26
N ALA A 274 -1.90 36.43 -14.32
CA ALA A 274 -1.35 35.81 -15.52
C ALA A 274 -2.46 35.41 -16.51
N ARG A 275 -2.25 35.68 -17.80
CA ARG A 275 -3.12 35.22 -18.91
C ARG A 275 -2.52 34.06 -19.69
N SER A 276 -1.26 33.72 -19.39
CA SER A 276 -0.54 32.61 -19.97
C SER A 276 0.18 31.79 -18.90
N VAL A 277 0.44 30.52 -19.22
CA VAL A 277 1.16 29.60 -18.33
C VAL A 277 2.56 30.14 -17.99
N ASN A 278 3.26 30.73 -18.97
CA ASN A 278 4.61 31.24 -18.78
C ASN A 278 4.65 32.43 -17.81
N GLU A 279 3.71 33.38 -17.91
CA GLU A 279 3.59 34.49 -16.95
C GLU A 279 3.31 33.99 -15.54
N ALA A 280 2.45 32.99 -15.39
CA ALA A 280 2.14 32.38 -14.10
C ALA A 280 3.36 31.70 -13.48
N LEU A 281 4.14 30.97 -14.28
CA LEU A 281 5.36 30.30 -13.82
C LEU A 281 6.45 31.30 -13.44
N SER A 282 6.63 32.39 -14.20
CA SER A 282 7.58 33.45 -13.85
C SER A 282 7.21 34.16 -12.54
N ALA A 283 5.93 34.50 -12.35
CA ALA A 283 5.46 35.11 -11.11
C ALA A 283 5.58 34.15 -9.91
N LEU A 284 5.31 32.87 -10.12
CA LEU A 284 5.48 31.82 -9.12
C LEU A 284 6.95 31.65 -8.71
N ALA A 285 7.86 31.61 -9.68
CA ALA A 285 9.30 31.55 -9.42
C ALA A 285 9.80 32.75 -8.61
N SER A 286 9.27 33.95 -8.87
CA SER A 286 9.57 35.15 -8.08
C SER A 286 9.12 35.00 -6.62
N CYS A 287 7.86 34.61 -6.37
CA CYS A 287 7.36 34.39 -5.01
C CYS A 287 8.15 33.30 -4.26
N LEU A 288 8.59 32.24 -4.94
CA LEU A 288 9.46 31.22 -4.33
C LEU A 288 10.84 31.75 -3.95
N ALA A 289 11.44 32.57 -4.81
CA ALA A 289 12.74 33.19 -4.56
C ALA A 289 12.68 34.23 -3.43
N ASP A 290 11.66 35.09 -3.44
CA ASP A 290 11.45 36.14 -2.43
C ASP A 290 11.23 35.55 -1.03
N HIS A 291 10.69 34.33 -0.95
CA HIS A 291 10.39 33.63 0.29
C HIS A 291 11.20 32.33 0.45
N SER A 292 12.46 32.34 -0.01
CA SER A 292 13.38 31.21 0.16
C SER A 292 13.59 30.90 1.65
N GLY A 293 13.38 29.63 2.06
CA GLY A 293 13.47 29.23 3.47
C GLY A 293 12.15 29.32 4.25
N GLU A 294 11.04 29.68 3.60
CA GLU A 294 9.70 29.66 4.17
C GLU A 294 8.81 28.59 3.52
N TYR A 295 7.65 28.30 4.13
CA TYR A 295 6.64 27.47 3.47
C TYR A 295 5.91 28.31 2.44
N VAL A 296 5.84 27.86 1.19
CA VAL A 296 5.02 28.51 0.14
C VAL A 296 4.00 27.52 -0.38
N ARG A 297 2.75 27.97 -0.52
CA ARG A 297 1.64 27.20 -1.08
C ARG A 297 1.02 27.88 -2.29
N LEU A 298 0.58 27.06 -3.24
CA LEU A 298 -0.13 27.39 -4.48
C LEU A 298 -1.59 26.97 -4.35
N PHE A 299 -2.53 27.78 -4.85
CA PHE A 299 -3.94 27.41 -4.95
C PHE A 299 -4.62 28.11 -6.14
N GLY A 300 -5.70 27.50 -6.63
CA GLY A 300 -6.63 28.10 -7.57
C GLY A 300 -7.71 28.91 -6.86
N ILE A 301 -8.16 29.99 -7.48
CA ILE A 301 -9.29 30.80 -7.05
C ILE A 301 -10.37 30.66 -8.11
N ASP A 302 -11.49 30.05 -7.75
CA ASP A 302 -12.65 29.88 -8.61
C ASP A 302 -13.45 31.20 -8.66
N PRO A 303 -13.42 31.95 -9.78
CA PRO A 303 -14.10 33.23 -9.86
C PRO A 303 -15.63 33.08 -9.87
N LYS A 304 -16.16 31.90 -10.24
CA LYS A 304 -17.59 31.60 -10.28
C LYS A 304 -18.09 31.10 -8.93
N GLY A 305 -17.33 30.19 -8.31
CA GLY A 305 -17.63 29.60 -7.01
C GLY A 305 -17.20 30.43 -5.80
N LYS A 306 -16.45 31.53 -6.00
CA LYS A 306 -15.87 32.39 -4.94
C LYS A 306 -15.16 31.60 -3.84
N ARG A 307 -14.41 30.55 -4.22
CA ARG A 307 -13.74 29.64 -3.30
C ARG A 307 -12.34 29.29 -3.78
N ARG A 308 -11.50 28.82 -2.85
CA ARG A 308 -10.17 28.28 -3.17
C ARG A 308 -10.29 26.81 -3.58
N VAL A 309 -9.46 26.38 -4.51
CA VAL A 309 -9.39 25.01 -5.03
C VAL A 309 -7.93 24.59 -5.17
N LEU A 310 -7.65 23.29 -5.02
CA LEU A 310 -6.31 22.71 -5.24
C LEU A 310 -5.19 23.41 -4.46
N GLU A 311 -5.32 23.53 -3.14
CA GLU A 311 -4.25 24.08 -2.30
C GLU A 311 -3.10 23.07 -2.13
N THR A 312 -1.86 23.49 -2.39
CA THR A 312 -0.69 22.61 -2.37
C THR A 312 0.55 23.35 -1.88
N ILE A 313 1.27 22.78 -0.91
CA ILE A 313 2.56 23.33 -0.47
C ILE A 313 3.63 22.94 -1.50
N ILE A 314 4.22 23.94 -2.14
CA ILE A 314 5.20 23.80 -3.21
C ILE A 314 6.64 24.08 -2.74
N GLN A 315 6.82 24.72 -1.59
CA GLN A 315 8.13 24.96 -0.97
C GLN A 315 8.07 24.77 0.54
N ARG A 316 9.16 24.23 1.11
CA ARG A 316 9.40 24.12 2.56
C ARG A 316 10.70 24.86 2.90
N PRO A 317 10.95 25.18 4.18
CA PRO A 317 12.20 25.79 4.62
C PRO A 317 13.47 25.03 4.21
N ASP A 318 13.37 23.70 4.10
CA ASP A 318 14.48 22.83 3.73
C ASP A 318 14.69 22.71 2.19
N GLY A 319 13.94 23.49 1.39
CA GLY A 319 14.02 23.55 -0.07
C GLY A 319 12.67 23.37 -0.78
N VAL A 320 12.69 23.48 -2.12
CA VAL A 320 11.50 23.26 -2.96
C VAL A 320 11.06 21.80 -2.85
N VAL A 321 9.77 21.59 -2.61
CA VAL A 321 9.22 20.24 -2.50
C VAL A 321 9.18 19.61 -3.90
N LYS A 322 9.99 18.59 -4.14
CA LYS A 322 9.74 17.63 -5.23
C LYS A 322 8.52 16.81 -4.83
N VAL A 323 7.33 17.23 -5.29
CA VAL A 323 6.08 16.52 -5.02
C VAL A 323 6.17 15.12 -5.64
N ALA A 324 5.69 14.11 -4.91
CA ALA A 324 5.72 12.73 -5.35
C ALA A 324 4.61 12.47 -6.37
N ALA A 325 5.02 12.16 -7.61
CA ALA A 325 4.26 11.62 -8.75
C ALA A 325 2.81 11.24 -8.44
N ASN A 326 1.87 12.19 -8.45
CA ASN A 326 0.42 11.95 -8.35
C ASN A 326 -0.47 13.21 -8.53
N PHE A 327 -0.12 14.17 -9.41
CA PHE A 327 -1.14 15.08 -9.91
C PHE A 327 -2.03 14.35 -10.95
N LYS A 328 -3.32 14.14 -10.62
CA LYS A 328 -4.32 13.59 -11.54
C LYS A 328 -5.44 14.62 -11.69
N ALA A 329 -5.63 15.15 -12.89
CA ALA A 329 -6.67 16.13 -13.17
C ALA A 329 -8.06 15.60 -12.75
N PRO A 330 -8.84 16.34 -11.94
CA PRO A 330 -10.24 16.02 -11.69
C PRO A 330 -11.04 15.86 -12.99
N ALA A 331 -11.88 14.83 -13.09
CA ALA A 331 -12.69 14.58 -14.28
C ALA A 331 -13.72 15.71 -14.50
N SER A 332 -13.86 16.17 -15.74
CA SER A 332 -14.76 17.26 -16.13
C SER A 332 -16.23 16.89 -15.94
N THR A 333 -16.93 17.56 -15.04
CA THR A 333 -18.40 17.51 -14.92
C THR A 333 -19.03 18.52 -15.88
N SER A 334 -19.60 18.02 -16.98
CA SER A 334 -20.47 18.79 -17.86
C SER A 334 -21.77 19.16 -17.12
N SER A 335 -22.12 20.45 -17.14
CA SER A 335 -23.35 20.99 -16.57
C SER A 335 -24.60 20.42 -17.24
N SER A 336 -25.59 19.97 -16.45
CA SER A 336 -26.98 19.89 -16.89
C SER A 336 -27.91 20.31 -15.76
N SER A 337 -28.74 21.28 -16.13
CA SER A 337 -29.72 22.04 -15.36
C SER A 337 -30.83 21.17 -14.75
N TYR A 338 -31.14 21.40 -13.47
CA TYR A 338 -32.40 20.93 -12.88
C TYR A 338 -33.35 22.10 -12.66
N THR A 339 -34.47 22.04 -13.36
CA THR A 339 -35.65 22.89 -13.27
C THR A 339 -36.35 22.64 -11.93
N SER A 340 -36.78 23.70 -11.26
CA SER A 340 -37.61 23.61 -10.05
C SER A 340 -39.05 23.26 -10.42
N TYR A 341 -39.65 22.34 -9.65
CA TYR A 341 -41.09 22.33 -9.45
C TYR A 341 -41.40 22.19 -7.97
N ASN A 342 -42.22 23.13 -7.54
CA ASN A 342 -42.70 23.38 -6.19
C ASN A 342 -43.95 22.51 -5.96
N SER A 343 -44.06 21.83 -4.81
CA SER A 343 -45.38 21.44 -4.30
C SER A 343 -45.42 21.49 -2.78
N ASN A 344 -46.27 22.42 -2.33
CA ASN A 344 -46.66 22.73 -0.97
C ASN A 344 -47.57 21.62 -0.39
N GLY A 345 -47.43 21.28 0.89
CA GLY A 345 -48.22 20.18 1.49
C GLY A 345 -48.04 19.97 3.00
N ASN A 346 -48.30 21.02 3.76
CA ASN A 346 -48.73 21.13 5.17
C ASN A 346 -48.92 19.84 6.02
N GLY A 347 -48.32 19.77 7.23
CA GLY A 347 -48.65 18.73 8.20
C GLY A 347 -47.79 18.61 9.47
N SER A 348 -47.93 19.56 10.39
CA SER A 348 -47.81 19.43 11.85
C SER A 348 -46.47 19.12 12.53
N SER A 349 -46.11 20.04 13.42
CA SER A 349 -44.95 20.12 14.29
C SER A 349 -44.82 18.99 15.32
N ASN A 350 -43.60 18.47 15.47
CA ASN A 350 -42.94 18.34 16.78
C ASN A 350 -41.43 18.48 16.59
N GLY A 351 -40.84 19.44 17.31
CA GLY A 351 -39.44 19.82 17.19
C GLY A 351 -38.49 18.68 17.55
N ALA A 352 -37.67 18.29 16.58
CA ALA A 352 -36.41 17.59 16.77
C ALA A 352 -35.40 18.27 15.85
N GLY A 353 -34.37 18.87 16.45
CA GLY A 353 -33.23 19.38 15.70
C GLY A 353 -32.64 18.25 14.84
N ILE A 354 -32.37 18.56 13.58
CA ILE A 354 -31.75 17.64 12.62
C ILE A 354 -30.28 17.49 13.04
N GLY A 355 -30.03 16.60 14.01
CA GLY A 355 -28.68 16.23 14.46
C GLY A 355 -28.07 15.26 13.45
N SER A 356 -26.87 15.58 12.97
CA SER A 356 -26.16 14.84 11.92
C SER A 356 -25.52 13.53 12.40
N ILE A 357 -25.68 13.21 13.69
CA ILE A 357 -25.15 12.02 14.34
C ILE A 357 -26.24 10.96 14.54
N SER A 358 -25.94 9.72 14.16
CA SER A 358 -26.85 8.58 14.30
C SER A 358 -27.17 8.27 15.77
N ALA A 359 -28.40 7.85 16.06
CA ALA A 359 -28.85 7.52 17.41
C ALA A 359 -27.96 6.43 18.06
N GLU A 360 -27.45 5.51 17.24
CA GLU A 360 -26.54 4.44 17.62
C GLU A 360 -25.18 4.98 18.10
N THR A 361 -24.68 6.05 17.47
CA THR A 361 -23.44 6.71 17.91
C THR A 361 -23.63 7.41 19.25
N VAL A 362 -24.81 8.00 19.47
CA VAL A 362 -25.16 8.60 20.76
C VAL A 362 -25.23 7.54 21.87
N ASP A 363 -25.73 6.35 21.58
CA ASP A 363 -25.73 5.23 22.53
C ASP A 363 -24.31 4.73 22.86
N GLN A 364 -23.42 4.65 21.87
CA GLN A 364 -22.01 4.29 22.09
C GLN A 364 -21.31 5.31 23.00
N ILE A 365 -21.58 6.60 22.83
CA ILE A 365 -21.07 7.67 23.69
C ILE A 365 -21.54 7.49 25.14
N ARG A 366 -22.84 7.20 25.35
CA ARG A 366 -23.39 6.95 26.70
C ARG A 366 -22.72 5.76 27.39
N GLN A 367 -22.51 4.67 26.66
CA GLN A 367 -21.87 3.46 27.21
C GLN A 367 -20.41 3.72 27.60
N LEU A 368 -19.66 4.46 26.77
CA LEU A 368 -18.28 4.82 27.07
C LEU A 368 -18.17 5.73 28.31
N LEU A 369 -19.03 6.74 28.42
CA LEU A 369 -19.06 7.65 29.57
C LEU A 369 -19.47 6.91 30.86
N ALA A 370 -20.48 6.02 30.78
CA ALA A 370 -20.89 5.20 31.92
C ALA A 370 -19.79 4.23 32.39
N GLY A 371 -18.94 3.76 31.46
CA GLY A 371 -17.76 2.96 31.75
C GLY A 371 -16.57 3.74 32.33
N GLY A 372 -16.70 5.06 32.47
CA GLY A 372 -15.62 5.94 32.94
C GLY A 372 -14.51 6.17 31.90
N TYR A 373 -14.79 5.93 30.62
CA TYR A 373 -13.87 6.16 29.52
C TYR A 373 -13.93 7.62 29.04
N LYS A 374 -12.79 8.16 28.61
CA LYS A 374 -12.73 9.44 27.89
C LYS A 374 -13.05 9.23 26.42
N ILE A 375 -13.58 10.25 25.78
CA ILE A 375 -13.97 10.21 24.36
C ILE A 375 -13.08 11.17 23.58
N GLY A 376 -12.64 10.75 22.40
CA GLY A 376 -11.96 11.59 21.44
C GLY A 376 -12.48 11.33 20.02
N SER A 377 -12.06 12.17 19.09
CA SER A 377 -12.37 12.01 17.67
C SER A 377 -11.15 12.30 16.81
N GLU A 378 -11.09 11.64 15.67
CA GLU A 378 -10.03 11.77 14.69
C GLU A 378 -10.62 11.86 13.29
N HIS A 379 -9.97 12.62 12.41
CA HIS A 379 -10.34 12.75 11.01
C HIS A 379 -9.16 12.44 10.09
N VAL A 380 -9.47 12.07 8.84
CA VAL A 380 -8.46 11.83 7.82
C VAL A 380 -9.06 11.97 6.42
N ASP A 381 -8.32 12.65 5.54
CA ASP A 381 -8.66 12.74 4.13
C ASP A 381 -8.64 11.36 3.43
N GLU A 382 -9.37 11.21 2.31
CA GLU A 382 -9.48 9.92 1.61
C GLU A 382 -8.12 9.34 1.17
N ARG A 383 -7.14 10.22 0.91
CA ARG A 383 -5.79 9.82 0.48
C ARG A 383 -4.99 9.22 1.64
N ARG A 384 -5.10 9.78 2.85
CA ARG A 384 -4.38 9.36 4.07
C ARG A 384 -5.09 8.27 4.85
N PHE A 385 -6.38 8.03 4.60
CA PHE A 385 -7.10 6.89 5.19
C PHE A 385 -6.38 5.56 4.91
N ARG A 386 -5.77 5.41 3.72
CA ARG A 386 -5.02 4.21 3.31
C ARG A 386 -3.68 4.02 4.03
N THR A 387 -3.11 5.08 4.60
CA THR A 387 -1.83 5.04 5.31
C THR A 387 -2.00 4.98 6.83
N GLY A 388 -3.23 5.06 7.34
CA GLY A 388 -3.55 4.94 8.76
C GLY A 388 -3.06 6.11 9.62
N SER A 389 -2.71 7.25 9.00
CA SER A 389 -2.29 8.46 9.71
C SER A 389 -3.48 9.39 9.92
N TRP A 390 -4.01 9.40 11.14
CA TRP A 390 -5.19 10.16 11.53
C TRP A 390 -4.79 11.43 12.30
N ALA A 391 -5.49 12.53 12.04
CA ALA A 391 -5.36 13.76 12.80
C ALA A 391 -6.44 13.83 13.88
N SER A 392 -6.08 14.22 15.11
CA SER A 392 -7.04 14.40 16.19
C SER A 392 -7.86 15.66 16.00
N CYS A 393 -9.18 15.55 16.18
CA CYS A 393 -10.07 16.71 16.32
C CYS A 393 -9.74 17.48 17.61
N LYS A 394 -10.46 18.59 17.85
CA LYS A 394 -10.39 19.33 19.12
C LYS A 394 -10.60 18.38 20.31
N PRO A 395 -9.74 18.42 21.35
CA PRO A 395 -9.89 17.57 22.53
C PRO A 395 -11.26 17.73 23.19
N ILE A 396 -11.90 16.60 23.51
CA ILE A 396 -13.20 16.57 24.17
C ILE A 396 -12.98 16.26 25.65
N ASP A 397 -12.99 17.30 26.49
CA ASP A 397 -12.88 17.16 27.96
C ASP A 397 -14.25 17.21 28.67
N ALA A 398 -15.31 16.80 27.97
CA ALA A 398 -16.67 16.75 28.48
C ALA A 398 -17.00 15.40 29.11
N THR A 399 -17.87 15.41 30.14
CA THR A 399 -18.38 14.21 30.83
C THR A 399 -19.87 13.96 30.59
N SER A 400 -20.56 14.93 29.97
CA SER A 400 -21.96 14.83 29.58
C SER A 400 -22.10 14.34 28.14
N THR A 401 -23.06 13.45 27.88
CA THR A 401 -23.34 12.94 26.53
C THR A 401 -23.65 14.06 25.54
N ASN A 402 -24.43 15.05 25.95
CA ASN A 402 -24.85 16.14 25.05
C ASN A 402 -23.68 17.04 24.64
N GLU A 403 -22.74 17.29 25.55
CA GLU A 403 -21.54 18.08 25.28
C GLU A 403 -20.57 17.34 24.36
N VAL A 404 -20.42 16.02 24.55
CA VAL A 404 -19.62 15.17 23.66
C VAL A 404 -20.25 15.10 22.26
N VAL A 405 -21.57 14.98 22.16
CA VAL A 405 -22.29 15.00 20.87
C VAL A 405 -22.07 16.34 20.17
N ALA A 406 -22.22 17.47 20.86
CA ALA A 406 -21.97 18.79 20.28
C ALA A 406 -20.52 18.95 19.76
N ALA A 407 -19.53 18.47 20.51
CA ALA A 407 -18.13 18.51 20.08
C ALA A 407 -17.84 17.58 18.89
N LEU A 408 -18.55 16.45 18.79
CA LEU A 408 -18.45 15.55 17.65
C LEU A 408 -19.13 16.15 16.41
N GLU A 409 -20.29 16.79 16.55
CA GLU A 409 -20.96 17.51 15.46
C GLU A 409 -20.06 18.63 14.92
N GLU A 410 -19.37 19.36 15.79
CA GLU A 410 -18.38 20.35 15.37
C GLU A 410 -17.22 19.71 14.58
N CYS A 411 -16.74 18.52 14.97
CA CYS A 411 -15.70 17.83 14.19
C CYS A 411 -16.23 17.33 12.83
N LEU A 412 -17.47 16.82 12.78
CA LEU A 412 -18.09 16.35 11.54
C LEU A 412 -18.32 17.52 10.56
N GLU A 413 -18.78 18.66 11.06
CA GLU A 413 -19.02 19.86 10.25
C GLU A 413 -17.71 20.47 9.73
N SER A 414 -16.68 20.52 10.58
CA SER A 414 -15.36 21.04 10.17
C SER A 414 -14.61 20.14 9.17
N HIS A 415 -15.00 18.87 9.05
CA HIS A 415 -14.33 17.88 8.20
C HIS A 415 -15.31 17.15 7.26
N GLN A 416 -16.26 17.88 6.66
CA GLN A 416 -17.16 17.32 5.65
C GLN A 416 -16.38 16.79 4.43
N GLY A 417 -16.71 15.58 4.00
CA GLY A 417 -16.01 14.91 2.90
C GLY A 417 -14.76 14.12 3.34
N GLU A 418 -14.47 14.05 4.64
CA GLU A 418 -13.39 13.23 5.20
C GLU A 418 -13.93 12.04 6.00
N TYR A 419 -13.05 11.07 6.29
CA TYR A 419 -13.36 10.02 7.25
C TYR A 419 -13.23 10.59 8.66
N VAL A 420 -14.26 10.46 9.47
CA VAL A 420 -14.21 10.83 10.90
C VAL A 420 -14.51 9.59 11.73
N ARG A 421 -13.72 9.37 12.79
CA ARG A 421 -13.90 8.25 13.72
C ARG A 421 -14.00 8.70 15.17
N LEU A 422 -14.84 8.00 15.93
CA LEU A 422 -14.99 8.07 17.36
C LEU A 422 -13.97 7.16 18.05
N ILE A 423 -13.35 7.64 19.13
CA ILE A 423 -12.37 6.90 19.91
C ILE A 423 -12.76 6.89 21.39
N GLY A 424 -12.81 5.70 21.99
CA GLY A 424 -12.90 5.52 23.43
C GLY A 424 -11.51 5.33 24.04
N ILE A 425 -11.20 6.03 25.13
CA ILE A 425 -9.88 6.02 25.78
C ILE A 425 -10.05 5.62 27.25
N ASP A 426 -9.31 4.60 27.68
CA ASP A 426 -9.20 4.21 29.09
C ASP A 426 -8.14 5.09 29.79
N PRO A 427 -8.55 6.03 30.67
CA PRO A 427 -7.61 6.93 31.33
C PRO A 427 -6.71 6.21 32.35
N LYS A 428 -7.14 5.04 32.87
CA LYS A 428 -6.36 4.25 33.84
C LYS A 428 -5.32 3.38 33.12
N ALA A 429 -5.74 2.70 32.06
CA ALA A 429 -4.86 1.83 31.27
C ALA A 429 -4.08 2.55 30.16
N LYS A 430 -4.36 3.84 29.93
CA LYS A 430 -3.75 4.70 28.89
C LYS A 430 -3.78 4.05 27.50
N ARG A 431 -4.91 3.43 27.13
CA ARG A 431 -5.09 2.75 25.84
C ARG A 431 -6.44 3.08 25.21
N ARG A 432 -6.55 2.89 23.90
CA ARG A 432 -7.82 2.98 23.16
C ARG A 432 -8.63 1.70 23.39
N VAL A 433 -9.93 1.85 23.61
CA VAL A 433 -10.88 0.75 23.86
C VAL A 433 -11.96 0.64 22.78
N LEU A 434 -12.14 1.70 21.97
CA LEU A 434 -13.05 1.73 20.83
C LEU A 434 -12.45 2.60 19.72
N GLU A 435 -12.57 2.15 18.46
CA GLU A 435 -12.35 2.97 17.27
C GLU A 435 -13.49 2.67 16.27
N SER A 436 -14.35 3.65 16.00
CA SER A 436 -15.53 3.47 15.15
C SER A 436 -15.63 4.60 14.13
N ILE A 437 -15.75 4.29 12.83
CA ILE A 437 -15.92 5.31 11.77
C ILE A 437 -17.36 5.80 11.78
N ILE A 438 -17.55 7.10 12.02
CA ILE A 438 -18.86 7.75 12.12
C ILE A 438 -19.19 8.59 10.87
N GLN A 439 -18.19 8.90 10.03
CA GLN A 439 -18.38 9.59 8.75
C GLN A 439 -17.46 9.04 7.67
N ARG A 440 -17.96 8.99 6.42
CA ARG A 440 -17.17 8.73 5.21
C ARG A 440 -17.29 9.94 4.26
N PRO A 441 -16.39 10.06 3.25
CA PRO A 441 -16.44 11.13 2.26
C PRO A 441 -17.77 11.31 1.52
N ASN A 442 -18.57 10.24 1.41
CA ASN A 442 -19.86 10.23 0.72
C ASN A 442 -21.06 10.52 1.65
N GLY A 443 -20.81 10.90 2.92
CA GLY A 443 -21.83 11.22 3.91
C GLY A 443 -21.76 10.39 5.20
N PRO A 444 -22.65 10.68 6.17
CA PRO A 444 -22.69 9.98 7.45
C PRO A 444 -23.03 8.49 7.27
N VAL A 445 -22.42 7.64 8.09
CA VAL A 445 -22.60 6.19 8.02
C VAL A 445 -23.59 5.75 9.11
N ALA A 446 -24.68 5.07 8.72
CA ALA A 446 -25.51 4.35 9.68
C ALA A 446 -24.75 3.10 10.14
N VAL A 447 -24.53 2.98 11.46
CA VAL A 447 -23.84 1.84 12.06
C VAL A 447 -24.82 0.68 12.17
N SER A 448 -24.48 -0.50 11.64
CA SER A 448 -25.31 -1.72 11.74
C SER A 448 -25.32 -2.26 13.18
N ASN A 449 -26.51 -2.47 13.72
CA ASN A 449 -26.78 -2.92 15.09
C ASN A 449 -26.14 -4.27 15.44
N GLY A 450 -25.17 -4.24 16.35
CA GLY A 450 -24.80 -5.34 17.24
C GLY A 450 -25.14 -4.99 18.68
N GLN A 451 -26.41 -4.66 18.98
CA GLN A 451 -26.83 -4.39 20.35
C GLN A 451 -26.93 -5.70 21.15
N LYS A 452 -25.96 -5.90 22.05
CA LYS A 452 -26.07 -6.78 23.21
C LYS A 452 -27.13 -6.23 24.16
N SER A 453 -28.32 -6.81 24.17
CA SER A 453 -29.29 -6.64 25.24
C SER A 453 -28.86 -7.48 26.45
N TYR A 454 -28.52 -6.81 27.57
CA TYR A 454 -28.34 -7.47 28.87
C TYR A 454 -29.72 -7.86 29.43
N ALA A 455 -30.14 -9.10 29.17
CA ALA A 455 -31.23 -9.72 29.92
C ALA A 455 -30.65 -10.36 31.19
N SER A 456 -31.16 -9.90 32.34
CA SER A 456 -30.98 -10.51 33.65
C SER A 456 -31.43 -11.98 33.61
N SER A 457 -30.53 -12.93 33.82
CA SER A 457 -30.90 -14.33 34.09
C SER A 457 -30.70 -14.67 35.56
N SER A 458 -31.83 -14.84 36.25
CA SER A 458 -31.96 -15.54 37.52
C SER A 458 -31.61 -17.04 37.37
N SER A 459 -31.15 -17.59 38.48
CA SER A 459 -30.78 -18.97 38.78
C SER A 459 -31.79 -20.06 38.37
N VAL A 460 -31.33 -21.17 37.80
CA VAL A 460 -31.79 -22.55 38.11
C VAL A 460 -30.66 -23.58 37.86
N SER A 461 -30.65 -24.59 38.73
CA SER A 461 -29.67 -25.63 39.03
C SER A 461 -29.44 -26.75 37.99
N SER A 462 -28.23 -27.33 38.11
CA SER A 462 -27.83 -28.75 38.01
C SER A 462 -28.68 -29.75 37.23
N THR A 463 -28.06 -30.44 36.27
CA THR A 463 -28.05 -31.92 36.22
C THR A 463 -26.96 -32.44 35.29
N THR A 464 -26.29 -33.49 35.75
CA THR A 464 -25.19 -34.23 35.14
C THR A 464 -25.71 -35.17 34.05
N ALA A 465 -25.16 -35.10 32.83
CA ALA A 465 -25.28 -36.18 31.84
C ALA A 465 -24.12 -36.12 30.83
N THR A 466 -23.32 -37.18 30.82
CA THR A 466 -22.25 -37.44 29.85
C THR A 466 -22.88 -37.79 28.51
N ALA A 467 -22.91 -36.85 27.58
CA ALA A 467 -23.36 -37.06 26.20
C ALA A 467 -22.30 -36.54 25.24
N THR A 468 -21.74 -37.45 24.43
CA THR A 468 -20.85 -37.13 23.31
C THR A 468 -21.60 -36.18 22.38
N THR A 469 -21.16 -34.93 22.31
CA THR A 469 -21.85 -33.88 21.57
C THR A 469 -21.37 -33.93 20.11
N THR A 470 -22.21 -34.43 19.21
CA THR A 470 -21.96 -34.37 17.76
C THR A 470 -22.39 -32.99 17.23
N SER A 471 -21.44 -32.20 16.73
CA SER A 471 -21.73 -31.01 15.92
C SER A 471 -22.14 -31.44 14.51
N ASN A 472 -23.18 -30.82 13.95
CA ASN A 472 -23.60 -31.04 12.55
C ASN A 472 -22.91 -30.05 11.57
N ARG A 473 -22.11 -29.10 12.07
CA ARG A 473 -21.48 -28.04 11.26
C ARG A 473 -19.96 -28.02 11.34
N LEU A 474 -19.37 -28.47 12.44
CA LEU A 474 -17.92 -28.54 12.61
C LEU A 474 -17.44 -29.95 12.25
N ASN A 475 -16.34 -30.02 11.49
CA ASN A 475 -15.65 -31.28 11.20
C ASN A 475 -15.19 -31.96 12.51
N THR A 476 -15.20 -33.29 12.56
CA THR A 476 -14.75 -34.07 13.73
C THR A 476 -13.32 -33.73 14.14
N GLU A 477 -12.45 -33.41 13.17
CA GLU A 477 -11.07 -32.97 13.44
C GLU A 477 -11.02 -31.64 14.22
N VAL A 478 -11.92 -30.70 13.94
CA VAL A 478 -12.01 -29.41 14.66
C VAL A 478 -12.51 -29.64 16.09
N VAL A 479 -13.46 -30.57 16.26
CA VAL A 479 -13.96 -30.97 17.58
C VAL A 479 -12.84 -31.61 18.43
N ASP A 480 -12.02 -32.47 17.83
CA ASP A 480 -10.88 -33.08 18.52
C ASP A 480 -9.79 -32.04 18.87
N GLN A 481 -9.52 -31.08 17.99
CA GLN A 481 -8.63 -29.95 18.28
C GLN A 481 -9.14 -29.11 19.45
N LEU A 482 -10.45 -28.83 19.52
CA LEU A 482 -11.04 -28.12 20.66
C LEU A 482 -10.87 -28.90 21.97
N ARG A 483 -11.13 -30.21 21.93
CA ARG A 483 -10.95 -31.08 23.09
C ARG A 483 -9.51 -31.06 23.59
N GLN A 484 -8.54 -31.11 22.68
CA GLN A 484 -7.12 -31.04 23.02
C GLN A 484 -6.71 -29.69 23.62
N LEU A 485 -7.21 -28.58 23.06
CA LEU A 485 -6.95 -27.24 23.58
C LEU A 485 -7.52 -27.06 25.00
N LEU A 486 -8.76 -27.50 25.24
CA LEU A 486 -9.39 -27.45 26.56
C LEU A 486 -8.66 -28.32 27.58
N ALA A 487 -8.31 -29.56 27.22
CA ALA A 487 -7.59 -30.48 28.09
C ALA A 487 -6.19 -29.96 28.48
N SER A 488 -5.55 -29.21 27.57
CA SER A 488 -4.23 -28.62 27.79
C SER A 488 -4.27 -27.29 28.57
N GLY A 489 -5.47 -26.80 28.93
CA GLY A 489 -5.67 -25.53 29.64
C GLY A 489 -5.37 -24.30 28.78
N TYR A 490 -5.43 -24.43 27.46
CA TYR A 490 -5.25 -23.32 26.53
C TYR A 490 -6.54 -22.51 26.38
N LYS A 491 -6.37 -21.21 26.13
CA LYS A 491 -7.48 -20.31 25.80
C LYS A 491 -7.85 -20.49 24.34
N ILE A 492 -9.13 -20.38 24.04
CA ILE A 492 -9.66 -20.53 22.69
C ILE A 492 -10.15 -19.17 22.21
N SER A 493 -9.93 -18.85 20.94
CA SER A 493 -10.42 -17.65 20.26
C SER A 493 -10.80 -18.02 18.83
N ALA A 494 -11.65 -17.20 18.20
CA ALA A 494 -11.87 -17.26 16.76
C ALA A 494 -11.47 -15.94 16.11
N GLU A 495 -11.16 -15.99 14.83
CA GLU A 495 -10.92 -14.84 13.97
C GLU A 495 -11.65 -15.03 12.64
N HIS A 496 -12.14 -13.93 12.06
CA HIS A 496 -12.83 -13.94 10.78
C HIS A 496 -12.24 -12.90 9.83
N VAL A 497 -12.42 -13.11 8.52
CA VAL A 497 -11.99 -12.15 7.49
C VAL A 497 -12.77 -12.33 6.19
N ASP A 498 -13.16 -11.21 5.59
CA ASP A 498 -13.77 -11.19 4.27
C ASP A 498 -12.82 -11.70 3.16
N GLN A 499 -13.38 -12.16 2.04
CA GLN A 499 -12.60 -12.76 0.94
C GLN A 499 -11.55 -11.80 0.36
N ARG A 500 -11.76 -10.49 0.45
CA ARG A 500 -10.85 -9.46 -0.08
C ARG A 500 -9.66 -9.22 0.86
N ARG A 501 -9.88 -9.25 2.17
CA ARG A 501 -8.87 -9.04 3.22
C ARG A 501 -8.11 -10.30 3.60
N PHE A 502 -8.64 -11.49 3.29
CA PHE A 502 -7.92 -12.75 3.50
C PHE A 502 -6.54 -12.73 2.83
N ARG A 503 -6.43 -12.14 1.63
CA ARG A 503 -5.17 -12.02 0.85
C ARG A 503 -4.11 -11.14 1.52
N THR A 504 -4.50 -10.22 2.40
CA THR A 504 -3.58 -9.31 3.10
C THR A 504 -3.24 -9.77 4.51
N GLY A 505 -3.77 -10.91 4.96
CA GLY A 505 -3.48 -11.48 6.28
C GLY A 505 -4.03 -10.68 7.47
N SER A 506 -4.95 -9.74 7.23
CA SER A 506 -5.55 -8.91 8.27
C SER A 506 -6.86 -9.52 8.75
N TRP A 507 -6.79 -10.25 9.88
CA TRP A 507 -7.94 -10.93 10.48
C TRP A 507 -8.58 -10.10 11.59
N ALA A 508 -9.91 -10.11 11.67
CA ALA A 508 -10.67 -9.51 12.76
C ALA A 508 -10.90 -10.56 13.87
N SER A 509 -10.65 -10.19 15.13
CA SER A 509 -10.85 -11.10 16.26
C SER A 509 -12.32 -11.16 16.65
N CYS A 510 -12.86 -12.37 16.76
CA CYS A 510 -14.18 -12.63 17.34
C CYS A 510 -14.19 -12.56 18.88
N GLY A 511 -13.02 -12.33 19.49
CA GLY A 511 -12.83 -12.35 20.94
C GLY A 511 -12.46 -13.72 21.51
N GLN A 512 -12.11 -13.73 22.79
CA GLN A 512 -11.77 -14.95 23.52
C GLN A 512 -13.06 -15.73 23.86
N ILE A 513 -13.07 -17.03 23.55
CA ILE A 513 -14.16 -17.93 23.90
C ILE A 513 -14.00 -18.36 25.37
N GLU A 514 -14.93 -17.94 26.22
CA GLU A 514 -15.01 -18.36 27.63
C GLU A 514 -15.77 -19.68 27.76
N ALA A 515 -15.21 -20.76 27.22
CA ALA A 515 -15.78 -22.10 27.34
C ALA A 515 -15.24 -22.84 28.58
N ARG A 516 -16.13 -23.44 29.37
CA ARG A 516 -15.76 -24.32 30.50
C ARG A 516 -15.98 -25.81 30.19
N SER A 517 -16.60 -26.10 29.06
CA SER A 517 -16.83 -27.45 28.55
C SER A 517 -16.67 -27.49 27.03
N GLU A 518 -16.46 -28.70 26.48
CA GLU A 518 -16.39 -28.94 25.03
C GLU A 518 -17.66 -28.45 24.32
N ARG A 519 -18.82 -28.67 24.94
CA ARG A 519 -20.12 -28.25 24.42
C ARG A 519 -20.22 -26.73 24.29
N ASP A 520 -19.72 -25.98 25.27
CA ASP A 520 -19.75 -24.51 25.24
C ASP A 520 -18.81 -23.97 24.14
N ALA A 521 -17.66 -24.62 23.94
CA ALA A 521 -16.71 -24.24 22.90
C ALA A 521 -17.29 -24.47 21.50
N ILE A 522 -17.92 -25.62 21.28
CA ILE A 522 -18.60 -25.95 20.02
C ILE A 522 -19.72 -24.93 19.73
N ALA A 523 -20.58 -24.66 20.71
CA ALA A 523 -21.70 -23.73 20.53
C ALA A 523 -21.23 -22.29 20.22
N ALA A 524 -20.17 -21.83 20.87
CA ALA A 524 -19.58 -20.52 20.59
C ALA A 524 -19.01 -20.44 19.16
N LEU A 525 -18.33 -21.50 18.71
CA LEU A 525 -17.79 -21.55 17.35
C LEU A 525 -18.89 -21.61 16.29
N GLU A 526 -19.92 -22.42 16.49
CA GLU A 526 -21.08 -22.48 15.60
C GLU A 526 -21.83 -21.13 15.51
N THR A 527 -21.80 -20.34 16.59
CA THR A 527 -22.33 -18.97 16.59
C THR A 527 -21.54 -18.09 15.63
N TYR A 528 -20.20 -18.11 15.70
CA TYR A 528 -19.36 -17.33 14.78
C TYR A 528 -19.49 -17.79 13.32
N LEU A 529 -19.59 -19.11 13.08
CA LEU A 529 -19.85 -19.61 11.72
C LEU A 529 -21.18 -19.11 11.16
N SER A 530 -22.18 -18.95 12.03
CA SER A 530 -23.49 -18.43 11.64
C SER A 530 -23.52 -16.90 11.48
N GLU A 531 -22.69 -16.19 12.24
CA GLU A 531 -22.58 -14.73 12.22
C GLU A 531 -21.85 -14.23 10.96
N TYR A 532 -20.90 -15.02 10.44
CA TYR A 532 -20.10 -14.67 9.26
C TYR A 532 -20.28 -15.65 8.09
N PRO A 533 -21.49 -15.84 7.55
CA PRO A 533 -21.72 -16.77 6.44
C PRO A 533 -21.14 -16.19 5.14
N GLY A 534 -20.04 -16.75 4.66
CA GLY A 534 -19.32 -16.24 3.47
C GLY A 534 -17.99 -15.55 3.79
N GLU A 535 -17.52 -15.63 5.03
CA GLU A 535 -16.16 -15.23 5.40
C GLU A 535 -15.29 -16.42 5.78
N TYR A 536 -13.97 -16.24 5.71
CA TYR A 536 -13.05 -17.21 6.29
C TYR A 536 -13.11 -17.07 7.80
N VAL A 537 -13.33 -18.19 8.53
CA VAL A 537 -13.26 -18.22 9.99
C VAL A 537 -12.16 -19.20 10.39
N ARG A 538 -11.32 -18.82 11.35
CA ARG A 538 -10.27 -19.68 11.91
C ARG A 538 -10.36 -19.81 13.43
N LEU A 539 -10.08 -21.01 13.92
CA LEU A 539 -9.90 -21.36 15.31
C LEU A 539 -8.47 -21.04 15.75
N ILE A 540 -8.32 -20.42 16.91
CA ILE A 540 -7.03 -20.09 17.51
C ILE A 540 -6.93 -20.65 18.92
N GLY A 541 -5.85 -21.40 19.18
CA GLY A 541 -5.44 -21.80 20.52
C GLY A 541 -4.36 -20.87 21.06
N ILE A 542 -4.47 -20.43 22.31
CA ILE A 542 -3.55 -19.48 22.95
C ILE A 542 -3.02 -20.09 24.26
N ASP A 543 -1.70 -20.18 24.38
CA ASP A 543 -1.04 -20.55 25.64
C ASP A 543 -1.00 -19.34 26.58
N PRO A 544 -1.75 -19.35 27.70
CA PRO A 544 -1.79 -18.22 28.62
C PRO A 544 -0.47 -18.01 29.38
N LYS A 545 0.37 -19.05 29.52
CA LYS A 545 1.66 -18.97 30.21
C LYS A 545 2.73 -18.42 29.27
N ALA A 546 2.82 -18.97 28.07
CA ALA A 546 3.81 -18.55 27.06
C ALA A 546 3.39 -17.30 26.26
N LYS A 547 2.14 -16.85 26.41
CA LYS A 547 1.57 -15.69 25.70
C LYS A 547 1.73 -15.79 24.16
N ARG A 548 1.60 -16.99 23.62
CA ARG A 548 1.73 -17.28 22.18
C ARG A 548 0.57 -18.10 21.66
N ARG A 549 0.35 -18.06 20.34
CA ARG A 549 -0.59 -18.93 19.66
C ARG A 549 0.02 -20.32 19.50
N VAL A 550 -0.77 -21.35 19.76
CA VAL A 550 -0.37 -22.77 19.69
C VAL A 550 -1.13 -23.54 18.62
N LEU A 551 -2.24 -22.99 18.11
CA LEU A 551 -3.02 -23.55 17.02
C LEU A 551 -3.64 -22.40 16.19
N GLU A 552 -3.60 -22.53 14.87
CA GLU A 552 -4.35 -21.69 13.94
C GLU A 552 -4.93 -22.59 12.83
N THR A 553 -6.23 -22.84 12.84
CA THR A 553 -6.90 -23.73 11.87
C THR A 553 -8.07 -23.01 11.22
N ILE A 554 -8.11 -22.93 9.89
CA ILE A 554 -9.29 -22.40 9.17
C ILE A 554 -10.42 -23.44 9.26
N ILE A 555 -11.55 -23.04 9.85
CA ILE A 555 -12.72 -23.89 10.11
C ILE A 555 -13.92 -23.57 9.20
N GLN A 556 -13.89 -22.42 8.51
CA GLN A 556 -14.86 -22.07 7.48
C GLN A 556 -14.18 -21.29 6.36
N ARG A 557 -14.63 -21.53 5.13
CA ARG A 557 -14.26 -20.79 3.93
C ARG A 557 -15.54 -20.24 3.27
N PRO A 558 -15.49 -19.08 2.60
CA PRO A 558 -16.61 -18.49 1.86
C PRO A 558 -17.23 -19.43 0.84
#